data_AF-A0A267FEB4-F1
#
_entry.id   AF-A0A267FEB4-F1
#
_cell.length_a   1.000
_cell.length_b   1.000
_cell.length_c   1.000
_cell.angle_alpha   90.00
_cell.angle_beta   90.00
_cell.angle_gamma   90.00
#
_symmetry.space_group_name_H-M   'P 1'
#
loop_
_entity.id
_entity.type
_entity.pdbx_description
1 polymer ?
#
loop_
_entity_poly.entity_id
_entity_poly.type
_entity_poly.pdbx_seq_one_letter_code
_entity_poly.pdbx_strand_id
1 'polypeptide(L)'
;CEISDITINKMNHLHQLHQHQHHGIISSSSLTSVTNANLSSMSIASSMVPHAGSPQHHQLHQQLQILQQQQQQQEKEVIYKWIQELNNSSTRESALLELSRKRDSIPDLAPLLWNSFGTVAALLQEIVQIYPCIHPPVLSAHQSNRVCHALALLQCVASHPETRARFLQASIPLYLYPFLHTSSRTRPFEYLRLTSLGVIGALVKADDREVITFLLHTEIIPLCLRIMETGSELSKTVATFILQKILLDETGLAYICQTYERFAHVGAILNKMVQFLSREMSARLLKPVVRCYTRLADNPRARQALVTTLPEALRDDTFQEVMQQDSSIRAWLQQLRNTLDPAGSQLQQQQQPNASAAAAVAAAVNNALPGSGLYSASS
;
A
#
# COMPACT_ATOMS: atom_id res chain seq x y z
N CYS A 1 2.17 13.66 -3.33
CA CYS A 1 1.96 12.63 -2.30
C CYS A 1 0.53 12.57 -1.74
N GLU A 2 -0.49 13.13 -2.39
CA GLU A 2 -1.90 13.06 -1.91
C GLU A 2 -2.82 12.17 -2.78
N ILE A 3 -2.31 11.66 -3.91
CA ILE A 3 -3.12 10.89 -4.87
C ILE A 3 -3.35 9.44 -4.41
N SER A 4 -2.51 8.86 -3.54
CA SER A 4 -2.65 7.44 -3.16
C SER A 4 -3.75 7.16 -2.12
N ASP A 5 -4.07 8.10 -1.21
CA ASP A 5 -5.15 7.93 -0.21
C ASP A 5 -6.53 7.97 -0.84
N ILE A 6 -6.75 8.94 -1.72
CA ILE A 6 -8.03 9.10 -2.43
C ILE A 6 -8.26 7.93 -3.39
N THR A 7 -7.19 7.36 -3.94
CA THR A 7 -7.28 6.35 -4.99
C THR A 7 -7.65 4.98 -4.43
N ILE A 8 -7.02 4.49 -3.35
CA ILE A 8 -7.38 3.17 -2.77
C ILE A 8 -8.77 3.20 -2.13
N ASN A 9 -9.12 4.27 -1.40
CA ASN A 9 -10.41 4.37 -0.72
C ASN A 9 -11.57 4.66 -1.68
N LYS A 10 -11.41 5.52 -2.70
CA LYS A 10 -12.46 5.68 -3.74
C LYS A 10 -12.56 4.45 -4.65
N MET A 11 -11.49 3.69 -4.89
CA MET A 11 -11.53 2.49 -5.74
C MET A 11 -12.31 1.34 -5.10
N ASN A 12 -12.17 1.12 -3.80
CA ASN A 12 -12.99 0.15 -3.06
C ASN A 12 -14.48 0.55 -3.09
N HIS A 13 -14.78 1.85 -3.02
CA HIS A 13 -16.14 2.36 -3.09
C HIS A 13 -16.75 2.25 -4.51
N LEU A 14 -15.97 2.54 -5.57
CA LEU A 14 -16.41 2.38 -6.96
C LEU A 14 -16.70 0.92 -7.33
N HIS A 15 -15.95 -0.04 -6.76
CA HIS A 15 -16.21 -1.47 -6.97
C HIS A 15 -17.49 -1.95 -6.27
N GLN A 16 -17.84 -1.36 -5.11
CA GLN A 16 -19.12 -1.57 -4.42
C GLN A 16 -20.30 -0.96 -5.19
N LEU A 17 -20.14 0.24 -5.75
CA LEU A 17 -21.20 0.89 -6.56
C LEU A 17 -21.55 0.10 -7.84
N HIS A 18 -20.56 -0.52 -8.48
CA HIS A 18 -20.78 -1.44 -9.62
C HIS A 18 -21.45 -2.78 -9.24
N GLN A 19 -21.70 -3.07 -7.96
CA GLN A 19 -22.50 -4.24 -7.55
C GLN A 19 -24.00 -3.91 -7.46
N HIS A 20 -24.38 -2.63 -7.36
CA HIS A 20 -25.78 -2.22 -7.15
C HIS A 20 -26.57 -1.93 -8.44
N GLN A 21 -25.94 -1.95 -9.62
CA GLN A 21 -26.63 -1.63 -10.88
C GLN A 21 -27.38 -2.79 -11.55
N HIS A 22 -27.39 -4.00 -11.00
CA HIS A 22 -28.04 -5.16 -11.63
C HIS A 22 -29.25 -5.76 -10.91
N HIS A 23 -29.74 -5.17 -9.81
CA HIS A 23 -31.00 -5.57 -9.17
C HIS A 23 -31.89 -4.35 -8.93
N GLY A 24 -32.76 -4.06 -9.89
CA GLY A 24 -33.95 -3.26 -9.65
C GLY A 24 -35.10 -4.17 -9.21
N ILE A 25 -35.71 -3.87 -8.07
CA ILE A 25 -37.17 -3.73 -7.85
C ILE A 25 -37.39 -3.17 -6.43
N ILE A 26 -37.90 -1.94 -6.41
CA ILE A 26 -38.89 -1.30 -5.52
C ILE A 26 -38.96 -1.80 -4.07
N SER A 27 -38.59 -0.91 -3.14
CA SER A 27 -39.23 -0.80 -1.81
C SER A 27 -39.11 0.64 -1.31
N SER A 28 -40.24 1.17 -0.89
CA SER A 28 -40.54 2.53 -0.47
C SER A 28 -39.90 2.94 0.85
N SER A 29 -39.20 4.07 0.87
CA SER A 29 -39.05 4.92 2.05
C SER A 29 -38.59 6.33 1.63
N SER A 30 -39.54 7.08 1.10
CA SER A 30 -39.46 8.54 1.01
C SER A 30 -39.67 9.11 2.41
N LEU A 31 -38.73 9.94 2.89
CA LEU A 31 -38.83 10.99 3.94
C LEU A 31 -37.58 11.01 4.83
N THR A 32 -36.48 11.61 4.36
CA THR A 32 -35.46 12.32 5.20
C THR A 32 -34.42 13.04 4.33
N SER A 33 -34.83 13.83 3.33
CA SER A 33 -33.89 14.54 2.43
C SER A 33 -34.01 16.07 2.46
N VAL A 34 -34.52 16.68 3.53
CA VAL A 34 -34.61 18.14 3.63
C VAL A 34 -34.21 18.62 5.03
N THR A 35 -32.91 18.63 5.34
CA THR A 35 -32.36 19.48 6.43
C THR A 35 -30.87 19.84 6.31
N ASN A 36 -30.13 19.41 5.27
CA ASN A 36 -28.66 19.59 5.25
C ASN A 36 -28.11 20.68 4.30
N ALA A 37 -28.90 21.71 3.98
CA ALA A 37 -28.48 22.75 3.03
C ALA A 37 -28.52 24.20 3.55
N ASN A 38 -28.67 24.46 4.86
CA ASN A 38 -28.90 25.84 5.35
C ASN A 38 -28.03 26.34 6.50
N LEU A 39 -26.84 25.79 6.73
CA LEU A 39 -25.94 26.30 7.79
C LEU A 39 -24.58 26.82 7.33
N SER A 40 -24.28 26.80 6.03
CA SER A 40 -23.03 27.34 5.47
C SER A 40 -23.16 28.74 4.84
N SER A 41 -24.34 29.37 4.91
CA SER A 41 -24.62 30.66 4.25
C SER A 41 -24.69 31.88 5.19
N MET A 42 -24.29 31.77 6.46
CA MET A 42 -24.14 32.93 7.35
C MET A 42 -22.69 33.12 7.80
N SER A 43 -21.81 33.51 6.88
CA SER A 43 -20.43 33.91 7.21
C SER A 43 -19.95 35.17 6.48
N ILE A 44 -20.84 35.95 5.88
CA ILE A 44 -20.45 37.17 5.16
C ILE A 44 -21.29 38.35 5.65
N ALA A 45 -20.85 38.95 6.76
CA ALA A 45 -20.96 40.39 7.05
C ALA A 45 -20.35 40.64 8.43
N SER A 46 -19.04 40.84 8.49
CA SER A 46 -18.40 41.42 9.67
C SER A 46 -17.40 42.46 9.19
N SER A 47 -17.95 43.63 8.86
CA SER A 47 -17.19 44.86 8.80
C SER A 47 -17.89 45.85 9.72
N MET A 48 -17.13 46.26 10.75
CA MET A 48 -17.27 47.44 11.60
C MET A 48 -17.87 47.29 13.01
N VAL A 49 -17.01 47.66 13.97
CA VAL A 49 -17.18 48.13 15.35
C VAL A 49 -17.19 47.07 16.48
N PRO A 50 -16.26 47.15 17.45
CA PRO A 50 -16.30 46.37 18.68
C PRO A 50 -17.22 47.07 19.70
N HIS A 51 -18.35 46.45 20.06
CA HIS A 51 -19.11 46.85 21.24
C HIS A 51 -19.44 45.64 22.11
N ALA A 52 -19.19 45.79 23.40
CA ALA A 52 -19.13 44.72 24.37
C ALA A 52 -20.51 44.10 24.69
N GLY A 53 -20.53 42.75 24.73
CA GLY A 53 -21.32 41.89 25.62
C GLY A 53 -22.80 42.19 25.86
N SER A 54 -23.70 41.56 25.09
CA SER A 54 -25.08 41.30 25.51
C SER A 54 -25.21 39.84 26.02
N PRO A 55 -25.80 39.59 27.21
CA PRO A 55 -25.85 38.26 27.84
C PRO A 55 -26.62 37.21 27.02
N GLN A 56 -27.51 37.62 26.10
CA GLN A 56 -28.28 36.72 25.24
C GLN A 56 -27.44 36.03 24.15
N HIS A 57 -26.41 36.69 23.61
CA HIS A 57 -25.54 36.09 22.59
C HIS A 57 -24.62 35.01 23.18
N HIS A 58 -24.22 35.17 24.45
CA HIS A 58 -23.42 34.19 25.18
C HIS A 58 -24.25 32.94 25.53
N GLN A 59 -25.52 33.11 25.91
CA GLN A 59 -26.44 32.01 26.23
C GLN A 59 -26.77 31.13 25.01
N LEU A 60 -27.05 31.72 23.84
CA LEU A 60 -27.31 30.96 22.61
C LEU A 60 -26.07 30.19 22.14
N HIS A 61 -24.87 30.79 22.23
CA HIS A 61 -23.63 30.11 21.89
C HIS A 61 -23.34 28.93 22.84
N GLN A 62 -23.58 29.13 24.15
CA GLN A 62 -23.43 28.08 25.15
C GLN A 62 -24.43 26.92 24.95
N GLN A 63 -25.68 27.23 24.57
CA GLN A 63 -26.71 26.22 24.33
C GLN A 63 -26.45 25.41 23.04
N LEU A 64 -25.92 26.04 21.98
CA LEU A 64 -25.47 25.34 20.77
C LEU A 64 -24.27 24.42 21.04
N GLN A 65 -23.32 24.84 21.89
CA GLN A 65 -22.20 24.00 22.29
C GLN A 65 -22.64 22.75 23.08
N ILE A 66 -23.62 22.89 23.98
CA ILE A 66 -24.17 21.75 24.75
C ILE A 66 -24.85 20.73 23.82
N LEU A 67 -25.62 21.20 22.84
CA LEU A 67 -26.28 20.33 21.86
C LEU A 67 -25.26 19.58 20.98
N GLN A 68 -24.19 20.25 20.55
CA GLN A 68 -23.10 19.61 19.80
C GLN A 68 -22.37 18.55 20.63
N GLN A 69 -22.10 18.82 21.91
CA GLN A 69 -21.48 17.82 22.80
C GLN A 69 -22.38 16.60 23.03
N GLN A 70 -23.69 16.80 23.24
CA GLN A 70 -24.62 15.68 23.39
C GLN A 70 -24.69 14.81 22.13
N GLN A 71 -24.67 15.44 20.95
CA GLN A 71 -24.68 14.72 19.67
C GLN A 71 -23.39 13.91 19.46
N GLN A 72 -22.22 14.48 19.78
CA GLN A 72 -20.94 13.77 19.73
C GLN A 72 -20.88 12.61 20.74
N GLN A 73 -21.47 12.77 21.91
CA GLN A 73 -21.52 11.73 22.93
C GLN A 73 -22.42 10.57 22.50
N GLN A 74 -23.59 10.86 21.94
CA GLN A 74 -24.47 9.84 21.34
C GLN A 74 -23.78 9.09 20.20
N GLU A 75 -23.03 9.79 19.35
CA GLU A 75 -22.29 9.15 18.26
C GLU A 75 -21.20 8.19 18.79
N LYS A 76 -20.47 8.60 19.84
CA LYS A 76 -19.48 7.73 20.51
C LYS A 76 -20.10 6.48 21.11
N GLU A 77 -21.25 6.61 21.78
CA GLU A 77 -21.96 5.46 22.36
C GLU A 77 -22.36 4.43 21.29
N VAL A 78 -22.83 4.90 20.13
CA VAL A 78 -23.17 4.02 19.00
C VAL A 78 -21.94 3.28 18.47
N ILE A 79 -20.80 3.96 18.36
CA ILE A 79 -19.54 3.34 17.92
C ILE A 79 -19.09 2.25 18.90
N TYR A 80 -19.11 2.54 20.21
CA TYR A 80 -18.74 1.56 21.23
C TYR A 80 -19.67 0.36 21.23
N LYS A 81 -20.97 0.57 21.02
CA LYS A 81 -21.94 -0.50 20.86
C LYS A 81 -21.60 -1.41 19.67
N TRP A 82 -21.30 -0.85 18.50
CA TRP A 82 -20.90 -1.66 17.34
C TRP A 82 -19.61 -2.45 17.60
N ILE A 83 -18.61 -1.84 18.25
CA ILE A 83 -17.36 -2.54 18.59
C ILE A 83 -17.62 -3.72 19.52
N GLN A 84 -18.50 -3.57 20.51
CA GLN A 84 -18.92 -4.67 21.39
C GLN A 84 -19.68 -5.76 20.62
N GLU A 85 -20.57 -5.36 19.70
CA GLU A 85 -21.35 -6.27 18.86
C GLU A 85 -20.48 -7.13 17.92
N LEU A 86 -19.24 -6.73 17.62
CA LEU A 86 -18.29 -7.57 16.86
C LEU A 86 -17.97 -8.90 17.57
N ASN A 87 -18.00 -8.92 18.91
CA ASN A 87 -17.71 -10.14 19.67
C ASN A 87 -18.83 -11.18 19.60
N ASN A 88 -20.06 -10.77 19.26
CA ASN A 88 -21.19 -11.68 19.18
C ASN A 88 -21.48 -12.09 17.72
N SER A 89 -21.47 -13.40 17.44
CA SER A 89 -21.64 -13.95 16.10
C SER A 89 -22.95 -13.54 15.40
N SER A 90 -24.03 -13.25 16.15
CA SER A 90 -25.32 -12.87 15.55
C SER A 90 -25.37 -11.39 15.12
N THR A 91 -24.64 -10.51 15.80
CA THR A 91 -24.62 -9.06 15.54
C THR A 91 -23.42 -8.61 14.73
N ARG A 92 -22.36 -9.42 14.70
CA ARG A 92 -21.06 -9.07 14.11
C ARG A 92 -21.17 -8.61 12.66
N GLU A 93 -21.98 -9.25 11.83
CA GLU A 93 -22.08 -8.90 10.42
C GLU A 93 -22.59 -7.47 10.20
N SER A 94 -23.63 -7.09 10.94
CA SER A 94 -24.18 -5.72 10.90
C SER A 94 -23.15 -4.71 11.41
N ALA A 95 -22.48 -5.02 12.52
CA ALA A 95 -21.44 -4.18 13.09
C ALA A 95 -20.23 -3.99 12.15
N LEU A 96 -19.80 -5.04 11.44
CA LEU A 96 -18.75 -4.97 10.42
C LEU A 96 -19.12 -4.00 9.30
N LEU A 97 -20.35 -4.09 8.78
CA LEU A 97 -20.83 -3.22 7.71
C LEU A 97 -20.83 -1.75 8.17
N GLU A 98 -21.41 -1.45 9.32
CA GLU A 98 -21.51 -0.07 9.82
C GLU A 98 -20.15 0.54 10.15
N LEU A 99 -19.29 -0.19 10.87
CA LEU A 99 -17.95 0.29 11.22
C LEU A 99 -17.09 0.49 9.98
N SER A 100 -17.11 -0.44 9.02
CA SER A 100 -16.30 -0.32 7.80
C SER A 100 -16.76 0.83 6.91
N ARG A 101 -18.06 1.14 6.87
CA ARG A 101 -18.61 2.29 6.14
C ARG A 101 -18.19 3.62 6.76
N LYS A 102 -18.16 3.69 8.10
CA LYS A 102 -17.83 4.92 8.84
C LYS A 102 -16.35 5.04 9.23
N ARG A 103 -15.49 4.12 8.79
CA ARG A 103 -14.09 4.01 9.25
C ARG A 103 -13.26 5.29 9.08
N ASP A 104 -13.54 6.09 8.05
CA ASP A 104 -12.82 7.33 7.76
C ASP A 104 -13.39 8.53 8.55
N SER A 105 -14.61 8.42 9.07
CA SER A 105 -15.29 9.47 9.84
C SER A 105 -15.07 9.33 11.36
N ILE A 106 -14.64 8.16 11.81
CA ILE A 106 -14.42 7.88 13.24
C ILE A 106 -12.94 8.15 13.57
N PRO A 107 -12.62 9.25 14.28
CA PRO A 107 -11.27 9.47 14.76
C PRO A 107 -10.88 8.37 15.75
N ASP A 108 -9.61 7.96 15.72
CA ASP A 108 -9.03 6.96 16.63
C ASP A 108 -9.75 5.59 16.63
N LEU A 109 -10.43 5.23 15.54
CA LEU A 109 -11.06 3.92 15.41
C LEU A 109 -10.06 2.78 15.58
N ALA A 110 -8.84 2.93 15.05
CA ALA A 110 -7.82 1.89 15.11
C ALA A 110 -7.39 1.55 16.56
N PRO A 111 -7.01 2.52 17.42
CA PRO A 111 -6.81 2.28 18.85
C PRO A 111 -8.03 1.67 19.55
N LEU A 112 -9.24 2.12 19.23
CA LEU A 112 -10.47 1.56 19.81
C LEU A 112 -10.65 0.08 19.45
N LEU A 113 -10.47 -0.28 18.18
CA LEU A 113 -10.55 -1.67 17.72
C LEU A 113 -9.46 -2.55 18.33
N TRP A 114 -8.24 -2.03 18.47
CA TRP A 114 -7.11 -2.80 18.98
C TRP A 114 -7.21 -3.08 20.48
N ASN A 115 -7.60 -2.07 21.26
CA ASN A 115 -7.64 -2.16 22.72
C ASN A 115 -8.97 -2.72 23.27
N SER A 116 -9.99 -2.85 22.42
CA SER A 116 -11.25 -3.48 22.82
C SER A 116 -11.09 -5.00 22.93
N PHE A 117 -11.57 -5.56 24.05
CA PHE A 117 -11.45 -6.98 24.33
C PHE A 117 -12.11 -7.82 23.23
N GLY A 118 -11.38 -8.82 22.71
CA GLY A 118 -11.90 -9.80 21.74
C GLY A 118 -12.07 -9.28 20.30
N THR A 119 -12.01 -7.96 20.06
CA THR A 119 -12.34 -7.37 18.76
C THR A 119 -11.41 -7.85 17.65
N VAL A 120 -10.07 -7.77 17.82
CA VAL A 120 -9.11 -8.27 16.82
C VAL A 120 -9.25 -9.78 16.60
N ALA A 121 -9.51 -10.55 17.65
CA ALA A 121 -9.73 -11.99 17.54
C ALA A 121 -11.00 -12.31 16.73
N ALA A 122 -12.08 -11.52 16.91
CA ALA A 122 -13.30 -11.65 16.10
C ALA A 122 -13.03 -11.32 14.62
N LEU A 123 -12.24 -10.28 14.32
CA LEU A 123 -11.84 -9.95 12.93
C LEU A 123 -11.00 -11.07 12.30
N LEU A 124 -10.07 -11.66 13.06
CA LEU A 124 -9.30 -12.83 12.59
C LEU A 124 -10.18 -14.06 12.38
N GLN A 125 -11.21 -14.26 13.22
CA GLN A 125 -12.16 -15.33 13.05
C GLN A 125 -12.92 -15.21 11.72
N GLU A 126 -13.32 -14.00 11.31
CA GLU A 126 -13.95 -13.77 10.00
C GLU A 126 -13.02 -14.12 8.83
N ILE A 127 -11.71 -13.96 8.97
CA ILE A 127 -10.73 -14.38 7.96
C ILE A 127 -10.65 -15.91 7.90
N VAL A 128 -10.46 -16.56 9.04
CA VAL A 128 -10.24 -18.02 9.11
C VAL A 128 -11.48 -18.79 8.66
N GLN A 129 -12.69 -18.27 8.92
CA GLN A 129 -13.95 -18.88 8.45
C GLN A 129 -14.06 -18.96 6.91
N ILE A 130 -13.28 -18.15 6.17
CA ILE A 130 -13.28 -18.17 4.71
C ILE A 130 -12.34 -19.23 4.14
N TYR A 131 -11.34 -19.70 4.90
CA TYR A 131 -10.34 -20.65 4.39
C TYR A 131 -10.93 -21.92 3.74
N PRO A 132 -12.00 -22.55 4.27
CA PRO A 132 -12.63 -23.69 3.61
C PRO A 132 -13.23 -23.36 2.23
N CYS A 133 -13.58 -22.11 1.98
CA CYS A 133 -14.15 -21.64 0.70
C CYS A 133 -13.08 -21.19 -0.31
N ILE A 134 -11.80 -21.19 0.08
CA ILE A 134 -10.67 -20.86 -0.80
C ILE A 134 -10.29 -22.06 -1.67
N HIS A 135 -10.30 -23.26 -1.09
CA HIS A 135 -9.98 -24.50 -1.78
C HIS A 135 -10.92 -25.63 -1.33
N PRO A 136 -11.89 -26.06 -2.17
CA PRO A 136 -12.19 -25.60 -3.53
C PRO A 136 -12.71 -24.16 -3.58
N PRO A 137 -12.60 -23.45 -4.73
CA PRO A 137 -12.93 -22.02 -4.83
C PRO A 137 -14.44 -21.76 -4.91
N VAL A 138 -15.15 -21.95 -3.79
CA VAL A 138 -16.62 -21.85 -3.68
C VAL A 138 -17.11 -20.58 -2.97
N LEU A 139 -16.23 -19.58 -2.84
CA LEU A 139 -16.53 -18.31 -2.17
C LEU A 139 -17.70 -17.56 -2.83
N SER A 140 -18.76 -17.32 -2.06
CA SER A 140 -19.91 -16.51 -2.50
C SER A 140 -19.64 -15.01 -2.42
N ALA A 141 -20.44 -14.22 -3.14
CA ALA A 141 -20.36 -12.76 -3.07
C ALA A 141 -20.66 -12.21 -1.67
N HIS A 142 -21.64 -12.79 -0.97
CA HIS A 142 -21.99 -12.40 0.39
C HIS A 142 -20.85 -12.64 1.38
N GLN A 143 -20.26 -13.85 1.36
CA GLN A 143 -19.10 -14.18 2.20
C GLN A 143 -17.90 -13.27 1.91
N SER A 144 -17.62 -13.01 0.63
CA SER A 144 -16.55 -12.09 0.22
C SER A 144 -16.79 -10.66 0.73
N ASN A 145 -18.01 -10.12 0.59
CA ASN A 145 -18.32 -8.78 1.09
C ASN A 145 -18.15 -8.70 2.61
N ARG A 146 -18.67 -9.70 3.35
CA ARG A 146 -18.58 -9.77 4.81
C ARG A 146 -17.13 -9.78 5.31
N VAL A 147 -16.28 -10.67 4.78
CA VAL A 147 -14.87 -10.69 5.19
C VAL A 147 -14.12 -9.44 4.74
N CYS A 148 -14.47 -8.84 3.59
CA CYS A 148 -13.86 -7.58 3.15
C CYS A 148 -14.18 -6.41 4.09
N HIS A 149 -15.35 -6.39 4.75
CA HIS A 149 -15.62 -5.42 5.81
C HIS A 149 -14.66 -5.60 7.00
N ALA A 150 -14.37 -6.84 7.41
CA ALA A 150 -13.36 -7.10 8.44
C ALA A 150 -11.94 -6.69 8.00
N LEU A 151 -11.55 -7.01 6.76
CA LEU A 151 -10.27 -6.58 6.18
C LEU A 151 -10.15 -5.05 6.11
N ALA A 152 -11.25 -4.35 5.81
CA ALA A 152 -11.28 -2.89 5.79
C ALA A 152 -11.01 -2.27 7.17
N LEU A 153 -11.45 -2.92 8.26
CA LEU A 153 -11.13 -2.51 9.63
C LEU A 153 -9.68 -2.84 10.01
N LEU A 154 -9.18 -4.02 9.61
CA LEU A 154 -7.76 -4.37 9.79
C LEU A 154 -6.83 -3.42 9.01
N GLN A 155 -7.27 -2.94 7.84
CA GLN A 155 -6.55 -1.90 7.10
C GLN A 155 -6.43 -0.60 7.92
N CYS A 156 -7.48 -0.19 8.63
CA CYS A 156 -7.43 0.97 9.53
C CYS A 156 -6.41 0.75 10.65
N VAL A 157 -6.44 -0.41 11.29
CA VAL A 157 -5.49 -0.78 12.35
C VAL A 157 -4.04 -0.80 11.81
N ALA A 158 -3.82 -1.29 10.61
CA ALA A 158 -2.51 -1.30 9.96
C ALA A 158 -2.01 0.11 9.59
N SER A 159 -2.91 1.01 9.19
CA SER A 159 -2.57 2.39 8.81
C SER A 159 -2.21 3.29 10.00
N HIS A 160 -2.74 3.01 11.19
CA HIS A 160 -2.61 3.92 12.33
C HIS A 160 -1.27 3.75 13.06
N PRO A 161 -0.55 4.85 13.37
CA PRO A 161 0.81 4.78 13.92
C PRO A 161 0.91 4.04 15.26
N GLU A 162 -0.09 4.17 16.14
CA GLU A 162 -0.05 3.53 17.46
C GLU A 162 -0.30 2.01 17.44
N THR A 163 -0.98 1.50 16.41
CA THR A 163 -1.38 0.09 16.34
C THR A 163 -0.57 -0.70 15.31
N ARG A 164 0.05 -0.03 14.32
CA ARG A 164 0.81 -0.66 13.25
C ARG A 164 1.89 -1.63 13.74
N ALA A 165 2.73 -1.18 14.67
CA ALA A 165 3.82 -2.02 15.20
C ALA A 165 3.27 -3.29 15.86
N ARG A 166 2.21 -3.15 16.68
CA ARG A 166 1.56 -4.30 17.35
C ARG A 166 0.86 -5.22 16.35
N PHE A 167 0.25 -4.67 15.30
CA PHE A 167 -0.36 -5.42 14.21
C PHE A 167 0.68 -6.29 13.47
N LEU A 168 1.87 -5.74 13.24
CA LEU A 168 2.99 -6.44 12.63
C LEU A 168 3.56 -7.53 13.55
N GLN A 169 3.80 -7.20 14.83
CA GLN A 169 4.31 -8.13 15.85
C GLN A 169 3.37 -9.31 16.07
N ALA A 170 2.06 -9.10 16.00
CA ALA A 170 1.05 -10.15 16.06
C ALA A 170 1.01 -11.04 14.80
N SER A 171 1.85 -10.76 13.79
CA SER A 171 1.92 -11.51 12.53
C SER A 171 0.58 -11.62 11.78
N ILE A 172 -0.32 -10.66 12.01
CA ILE A 172 -1.65 -10.62 11.38
C ILE A 172 -1.58 -10.66 9.83
N PRO A 173 -0.62 -10.00 9.16
CA PRO A 173 -0.51 -10.08 7.69
C PRO A 173 -0.47 -11.51 7.13
N LEU A 174 0.09 -12.48 7.87
CA LEU A 174 0.20 -13.87 7.42
C LEU A 174 -1.15 -14.54 7.20
N TYR A 175 -2.18 -14.14 7.95
CA TYR A 175 -3.55 -14.63 7.78
C TYR A 175 -4.15 -14.25 6.41
N LEU A 176 -3.58 -13.25 5.73
CA LEU A 176 -4.07 -12.76 4.43
C LEU A 176 -3.45 -13.48 3.24
N TYR A 177 -2.33 -14.19 3.43
CA TYR A 177 -1.60 -14.81 2.31
C TYR A 177 -2.38 -15.92 1.61
N PRO A 178 -3.18 -16.76 2.31
CA PRO A 178 -4.08 -17.70 1.63
C PRO A 178 -5.02 -17.01 0.63
N PHE A 179 -5.48 -15.79 0.92
CA PHE A 179 -6.32 -15.02 0.00
C PHE A 179 -5.53 -14.53 -1.22
N LEU A 180 -4.29 -14.07 -1.02
CA LEU A 180 -3.40 -13.62 -2.10
C LEU A 180 -2.94 -14.77 -3.01
N HIS A 181 -2.90 -16.00 -2.51
CA HIS A 181 -2.55 -17.18 -3.31
C HIS A 181 -3.64 -17.61 -4.31
N THR A 182 -4.87 -17.11 -4.15
CA THR A 182 -6.00 -17.54 -4.99
C THR A 182 -5.86 -17.13 -6.45
N SER A 183 -6.29 -18.00 -7.35
CA SER A 183 -6.20 -17.80 -8.81
C SER A 183 -7.56 -17.62 -9.49
N SER A 184 -8.66 -17.90 -8.79
CA SER A 184 -10.01 -17.74 -9.33
C SER A 184 -10.29 -16.30 -9.74
N ARG A 185 -10.81 -16.11 -10.96
CA ARG A 185 -11.10 -14.79 -11.55
C ARG A 185 -12.53 -14.31 -11.32
N THR A 186 -13.31 -15.01 -10.49
CA THR A 186 -14.66 -14.55 -10.17
C THR A 186 -14.59 -13.27 -9.33
N ARG A 187 -15.64 -12.43 -9.43
CA ARG A 187 -15.70 -11.15 -8.73
C ARG A 187 -15.46 -11.25 -7.21
N PRO A 188 -15.99 -12.26 -6.48
CA PRO A 188 -15.69 -12.43 -5.05
C PRO A 188 -14.19 -12.60 -4.75
N PHE A 189 -13.47 -13.39 -5.56
CA PHE A 189 -12.03 -13.61 -5.36
C PHE A 189 -11.16 -12.43 -5.79
N GLU A 190 -11.53 -11.71 -6.86
CA GLU A 190 -10.87 -10.44 -7.22
C GLU A 190 -11.03 -9.39 -6.11
N TYR A 191 -12.24 -9.23 -5.57
CA TYR A 191 -12.49 -8.28 -4.49
C TYR A 191 -11.78 -8.65 -3.18
N LEU A 192 -11.75 -9.94 -2.84
CA LEU A 192 -11.02 -10.45 -1.69
C LEU A 192 -9.51 -10.15 -1.78
N ARG A 193 -8.89 -10.43 -2.93
CA ARG A 193 -7.46 -10.15 -3.17
C ARG A 193 -7.16 -8.67 -3.12
N LEU A 194 -7.96 -7.84 -3.79
CA LEU A 194 -7.77 -6.39 -3.79
C LEU A 194 -7.83 -5.81 -2.37
N THR A 195 -8.80 -6.25 -1.57
CA THR A 195 -8.96 -5.76 -0.19
C THR A 195 -7.82 -6.24 0.71
N SER A 196 -7.37 -7.49 0.54
CA SER A 196 -6.22 -8.05 1.25
C SER A 196 -4.92 -7.31 0.91
N LEU A 197 -4.69 -6.99 -0.37
CA LEU A 197 -3.58 -6.14 -0.81
C LEU A 197 -3.68 -4.73 -0.21
N GLY A 198 -4.88 -4.19 -0.04
CA GLY A 198 -5.11 -2.91 0.61
C GLY A 198 -4.55 -2.85 2.04
N VAL A 199 -4.68 -3.94 2.81
CA VAL A 199 -4.10 -4.05 4.16
C VAL A 199 -2.57 -4.01 4.10
N ILE A 200 -1.96 -4.82 3.22
CA ILE A 200 -0.49 -4.83 3.04
C ILE A 200 0.01 -3.48 2.51
N GLY A 201 -0.72 -2.88 1.57
CA GLY A 201 -0.45 -1.55 1.03
C GLY A 201 -0.46 -0.45 2.09
N ALA A 202 -1.38 -0.53 3.07
CA ALA A 202 -1.43 0.39 4.20
C ALA A 202 -0.21 0.26 5.12
N LEU A 203 0.33 -0.95 5.32
CA LEU A 203 1.54 -1.17 6.12
C LEU A 203 2.76 -0.53 5.48
N VAL A 204 3.02 -0.83 4.19
CA VAL A 204 4.21 -0.32 3.49
C VAL A 204 4.15 1.17 3.19
N LYS A 205 2.96 1.78 3.28
CA LYS A 205 2.78 3.21 3.05
C LYS A 205 3.51 4.08 4.08
N ALA A 206 3.70 3.58 5.30
CA ALA A 206 4.36 4.30 6.38
C ALA A 206 5.89 4.40 6.22
N ASP A 207 6.47 3.78 5.19
CA ASP A 207 7.92 3.76 4.93
C ASP A 207 8.73 3.24 6.14
N ASP A 208 8.15 2.29 6.88
CA ASP A 208 8.77 1.66 8.03
C ASP A 208 9.64 0.47 7.62
N ARG A 209 10.92 0.52 7.99
CA ARG A 209 11.90 -0.52 7.69
C ARG A 209 11.57 -1.85 8.36
N GLU A 210 10.95 -1.84 9.53
CA GLU A 210 10.53 -3.08 10.22
C GLU A 210 9.49 -3.83 9.40
N VAL A 211 8.53 -3.10 8.82
CA VAL A 211 7.51 -3.65 7.91
C VAL A 211 8.16 -4.28 6.68
N ILE A 212 9.09 -3.58 6.03
CA ILE A 212 9.79 -4.12 4.86
C ILE A 212 10.55 -5.40 5.23
N THR A 213 11.29 -5.37 6.35
CA THR A 213 12.05 -6.53 6.82
C THR A 213 11.14 -7.72 7.08
N PHE A 214 10.02 -7.53 7.78
CA PHE A 214 9.02 -8.57 8.00
C PHE A 214 8.53 -9.17 6.66
N LEU A 215 8.12 -8.32 5.72
CA LEU A 215 7.58 -8.73 4.43
C LEU A 215 8.58 -9.52 3.56
N LEU A 216 9.88 -9.21 3.66
CA LEU A 216 10.93 -9.95 2.97
C LEU A 216 11.08 -11.38 3.52
N HIS A 217 10.94 -11.58 4.83
CA HIS A 217 11.04 -12.90 5.47
C HIS A 217 9.80 -13.77 5.24
N THR A 218 8.69 -13.19 4.81
CA THR A 218 7.40 -13.89 4.69
C THR A 218 6.97 -14.08 3.22
N GLU A 219 7.88 -13.92 2.26
CA GLU A 219 7.62 -14.22 0.83
C GLU A 219 6.48 -13.40 0.19
N ILE A 220 6.31 -12.12 0.56
CA ILE A 220 5.30 -11.27 -0.11
C ILE A 220 5.62 -11.02 -1.59
N ILE A 221 6.91 -11.01 -1.96
CA ILE A 221 7.35 -10.64 -3.32
C ILE A 221 6.80 -11.63 -4.36
N PRO A 222 6.96 -12.97 -4.23
CA PRO A 222 6.32 -13.93 -5.13
C PRO A 222 4.81 -13.73 -5.30
N LEU A 223 4.09 -13.40 -4.21
CA LEU A 223 2.65 -13.13 -4.24
C LEU A 223 2.33 -11.88 -5.07
N CYS A 224 3.04 -10.78 -4.81
CA CYS A 224 2.88 -9.55 -5.58
C CYS A 224 3.18 -9.77 -7.07
N LEU A 225 4.26 -10.48 -7.41
CA LEU A 225 4.64 -10.75 -8.81
C LEU A 225 3.56 -11.55 -9.55
N ARG A 226 2.98 -12.59 -8.91
CA ARG A 226 1.88 -13.38 -9.50
C ARG A 226 0.64 -12.52 -9.78
N ILE A 227 0.29 -11.64 -8.85
CA ILE A 227 -0.86 -10.73 -8.99
C ILE A 227 -0.58 -9.66 -10.04
N MET A 228 0.64 -9.12 -10.09
CA MET A 228 1.08 -8.20 -11.15
C MET A 228 0.93 -8.85 -12.53
N GLU A 229 1.28 -10.13 -12.67
CA GLU A 229 1.17 -10.83 -13.94
C GLU A 229 -0.29 -11.06 -14.38
N THR A 230 -1.14 -11.55 -13.47
CA THR A 230 -2.43 -12.15 -13.85
C THR A 230 -3.68 -11.49 -13.28
N GLY A 231 -3.54 -10.54 -12.34
CA GLY A 231 -4.65 -9.89 -11.66
C GLY A 231 -5.38 -8.84 -12.50
N SER A 232 -6.50 -8.36 -11.96
CA SER A 232 -7.18 -7.14 -12.44
C SER A 232 -6.26 -5.91 -12.38
N GLU A 233 -6.53 -4.90 -13.22
CA GLU A 233 -5.72 -3.67 -13.26
C GLU A 233 -5.56 -3.00 -11.88
N LEU A 234 -6.62 -2.99 -11.08
CA LEU A 234 -6.59 -2.46 -9.70
C LEU A 234 -5.64 -3.28 -8.82
N SER A 235 -5.77 -4.61 -8.83
CA SER A 235 -4.90 -5.50 -8.06
C SER A 235 -3.43 -5.39 -8.51
N LYS A 236 -3.19 -5.28 -9.82
CA LYS A 236 -1.86 -5.01 -10.39
C LYS A 236 -1.28 -3.70 -9.88
N THR A 237 -2.09 -2.64 -9.81
CA THR A 237 -1.66 -1.33 -9.31
C THR A 237 -1.22 -1.40 -7.86
N VAL A 238 -2.01 -2.02 -6.99
CA VAL A 238 -1.67 -2.15 -5.57
C VAL A 238 -0.47 -3.09 -5.35
N ALA A 239 -0.41 -4.22 -6.06
CA ALA A 239 0.73 -5.14 -5.97
C ALA A 239 2.04 -4.50 -6.46
N THR A 240 1.99 -3.72 -7.54
CA THR A 240 3.17 -2.97 -8.03
C THR A 240 3.56 -1.89 -7.03
N PHE A 241 2.61 -1.21 -6.40
CA PHE A 241 2.89 -0.23 -5.34
C PHE A 241 3.58 -0.87 -4.13
N ILE A 242 3.16 -2.07 -3.71
CA ILE A 242 3.84 -2.81 -2.62
C ILE A 242 5.27 -3.16 -3.03
N LEU A 243 5.47 -3.72 -4.22
CA LEU A 243 6.81 -4.03 -4.74
C LEU A 243 7.68 -2.77 -4.86
N GLN A 244 7.10 -1.66 -5.30
CA GLN A 244 7.77 -0.36 -5.38
C GLN A 244 8.27 0.07 -3.99
N LYS A 245 7.42 0.02 -2.96
CA LYS A 245 7.81 0.37 -1.59
C LYS A 245 8.93 -0.52 -1.05
N ILE A 246 8.89 -1.82 -1.34
CA ILE A 246 9.99 -2.74 -1.01
C ILE A 246 11.28 -2.34 -1.73
N LEU A 247 11.23 -2.04 -3.02
CA LEU A 247 12.42 -1.62 -3.79
C LEU A 247 12.99 -0.28 -3.31
N LEU A 248 12.15 0.64 -2.82
CA LEU A 248 12.60 1.94 -2.31
C LEU A 248 13.47 1.80 -1.05
N ASP A 249 13.22 0.79 -0.22
CA ASP A 249 14.09 0.46 0.91
C ASP A 249 15.40 -0.20 0.44
N GLU A 250 16.51 0.15 1.08
CA GLU A 250 17.84 -0.41 0.76
C GLU A 250 17.92 -1.92 1.00
N THR A 251 17.29 -2.43 2.06
CA THR A 251 17.24 -3.86 2.38
C THR A 251 16.46 -4.61 1.31
N GLY A 252 15.33 -4.05 0.87
CA GLY A 252 14.50 -4.65 -0.18
C GLY A 252 15.17 -4.66 -1.56
N LEU A 253 15.83 -3.56 -1.95
CA LEU A 253 16.62 -3.52 -3.19
C LEU A 253 17.76 -4.56 -3.14
N ALA A 254 18.52 -4.59 -2.05
CA ALA A 254 19.60 -5.55 -1.87
C ALA A 254 19.09 -7.00 -1.94
N TYR A 255 17.95 -7.30 -1.33
CA TYR A 255 17.32 -8.62 -1.36
C TYR A 255 16.96 -9.07 -2.78
N ILE A 256 16.32 -8.19 -3.57
CA ILE A 256 15.90 -8.51 -4.94
C ILE A 256 17.12 -8.66 -5.86
N CYS A 257 18.13 -7.81 -5.71
CA CYS A 257 19.36 -7.85 -6.51
C CYS A 257 20.42 -8.81 -5.96
N GLN A 258 20.12 -9.57 -4.89
CA GLN A 258 21.08 -10.48 -4.25
C GLN A 258 21.51 -11.61 -5.19
N THR A 259 20.54 -12.19 -5.90
CA THR A 259 20.72 -13.32 -6.81
C THR A 259 20.20 -12.96 -8.19
N TYR A 260 20.82 -13.52 -9.23
CA TYR A 260 20.34 -13.33 -10.60
C TYR A 260 18.88 -13.80 -10.78
N GLU A 261 18.49 -14.93 -10.19
CA GLU A 261 17.14 -15.49 -10.34
C GLU A 261 16.04 -14.56 -9.82
N ARG A 262 16.20 -13.99 -8.62
CA ARG A 262 15.25 -13.01 -8.06
C ARG A 262 15.12 -11.78 -8.95
N PHE A 263 16.25 -11.19 -9.37
CA PHE A 263 16.25 -10.04 -10.27
C PHE A 263 15.60 -10.36 -11.61
N ALA A 264 15.98 -11.49 -12.23
CA ALA A 264 15.46 -11.92 -13.52
C ALA A 264 13.94 -12.16 -13.48
N HIS A 265 13.43 -12.77 -12.41
CA HIS A 265 11.99 -12.97 -12.23
C HIS A 265 11.25 -11.63 -12.11
N VAL A 266 11.73 -10.69 -11.27
CA VAL A 266 11.15 -9.35 -11.16
C VAL A 266 11.18 -8.62 -12.51
N GLY A 267 12.32 -8.65 -13.20
CA GLY A 267 12.49 -8.02 -14.52
C GLY A 267 11.56 -8.59 -15.59
N ALA A 268 11.37 -9.92 -15.62
CA ALA A 268 10.46 -10.58 -16.55
C ALA A 268 9.00 -10.15 -16.33
N ILE A 269 8.55 -10.03 -15.08
CA ILE A 269 7.19 -9.61 -14.76
C ILE A 269 7.01 -8.12 -15.06
N LEU A 270 7.98 -7.26 -14.73
CA LEU A 270 7.93 -5.85 -15.10
C LEU A 270 7.91 -5.65 -16.63
N ASN A 271 8.59 -6.49 -17.40
CA ASN A 271 8.52 -6.45 -18.86
C ASN A 271 7.10 -6.80 -19.37
N LYS A 272 6.50 -7.88 -18.85
CA LYS A 272 5.09 -8.23 -19.16
C LYS A 272 4.13 -7.09 -18.80
N MET A 273 4.39 -6.39 -17.69
CA MET A 273 3.61 -5.21 -17.29
C MET A 273 3.74 -4.05 -18.29
N VAL A 274 4.95 -3.77 -18.78
CA VAL A 274 5.15 -2.75 -19.82
C VAL A 274 4.43 -3.13 -21.13
N GLN A 275 4.49 -4.40 -21.54
CA GLN A 275 3.77 -4.89 -22.72
C GLN A 275 2.24 -4.81 -22.57
N PHE A 276 1.72 -4.98 -21.36
CA PHE A 276 0.31 -4.74 -21.06
C PHE A 276 -0.01 -3.24 -21.16
N LEU A 277 0.83 -2.40 -20.57
CA LEU A 277 0.65 -0.95 -20.56
C LEU A 277 0.74 -0.32 -21.97
N SER A 278 1.55 -0.87 -22.87
CA SER A 278 1.64 -0.38 -24.25
C SER A 278 0.35 -0.57 -25.05
N ARG A 279 -0.63 -1.31 -24.52
CA ARG A 279 -1.97 -1.45 -25.10
C ARG A 279 -3.02 -0.66 -24.33
N GLU A 280 -3.00 -0.73 -23.00
CA GLU A 280 -4.03 -0.16 -22.13
C GLU A 280 -3.82 1.31 -21.77
N MET A 281 -2.59 1.84 -21.92
CA MET A 281 -2.23 3.24 -21.64
C MET A 281 -2.59 3.74 -20.22
N SER A 282 -2.59 2.85 -19.22
CA SER A 282 -2.94 3.20 -17.84
C SER A 282 -1.82 3.99 -17.13
N ALA A 283 -2.00 5.30 -16.99
CA ALA A 283 -1.08 6.19 -16.27
C ALA A 283 -0.84 5.75 -14.81
N ARG A 284 -1.89 5.28 -14.14
CA ARG A 284 -1.89 4.90 -12.73
C ARG A 284 -0.96 3.72 -12.45
N LEU A 285 -0.88 2.80 -13.40
CA LEU A 285 -0.05 1.60 -13.31
C LEU A 285 1.34 1.81 -13.93
N LEU A 286 1.47 2.65 -14.97
CA LEU A 286 2.76 3.00 -15.55
C LEU A 286 3.70 3.67 -14.55
N LYS A 287 3.17 4.61 -13.76
CA LYS A 287 3.94 5.36 -12.76
C LYS A 287 4.74 4.48 -11.78
N PRO A 288 4.13 3.53 -11.04
CA PRO A 288 4.88 2.64 -10.15
C PRO A 288 5.79 1.67 -10.91
N VAL A 289 5.43 1.22 -12.12
CA VAL A 289 6.30 0.37 -12.95
C VAL A 289 7.60 1.09 -13.33
N VAL A 290 7.50 2.34 -13.83
CA VAL A 290 8.68 3.16 -14.15
C VAL A 290 9.53 3.36 -12.90
N ARG A 291 8.91 3.66 -11.76
CA ARG A 291 9.64 3.88 -10.51
C ARG A 291 10.39 2.64 -10.03
N CYS A 292 9.84 1.44 -10.22
CA CYS A 292 10.53 0.17 -9.96
C CYS A 292 11.79 0.03 -10.83
N TYR A 293 11.70 0.30 -12.14
CA TYR A 293 12.87 0.26 -13.02
C TYR A 293 13.94 1.28 -12.64
N THR A 294 13.54 2.54 -12.37
CA THR A 294 14.47 3.58 -11.91
C THR A 294 15.20 3.13 -10.65
N ARG A 295 14.49 2.52 -9.70
CA ARG A 295 15.09 2.04 -8.46
C ARG A 295 16.01 0.83 -8.66
N LEU A 296 15.65 -0.10 -9.54
CA LEU A 296 16.52 -1.23 -9.89
C LEU A 296 17.83 -0.76 -10.54
N ALA A 297 17.80 0.33 -11.34
CA ALA A 297 18.98 0.89 -11.98
C ALA A 297 20.00 1.51 -11.00
N ASP A 298 19.60 1.79 -9.76
CA ASP A 298 20.53 2.23 -8.70
C ASP A 298 21.52 1.11 -8.34
N ASN A 299 21.11 -0.16 -8.44
CA ASN A 299 21.99 -1.29 -8.19
C ASN A 299 22.93 -1.54 -9.40
N PRO A 300 24.26 -1.55 -9.23
CA PRO A 300 25.20 -1.68 -10.35
C PRO A 300 25.03 -2.95 -11.19
N ARG A 301 24.70 -4.10 -10.57
CA ARG A 301 24.51 -5.38 -11.27
C ARG A 301 23.22 -5.37 -12.08
N ALA A 302 22.13 -4.91 -11.46
CA ALA A 302 20.85 -4.76 -12.14
C ALA A 302 20.93 -3.74 -13.28
N ARG A 303 21.65 -2.62 -13.08
CA ARG A 303 21.89 -1.60 -14.10
C ARG A 303 22.53 -2.20 -15.36
N GLN A 304 23.59 -2.99 -15.21
CA GLN A 304 24.25 -3.66 -16.34
C GLN A 304 23.29 -4.56 -17.11
N ALA A 305 22.45 -5.33 -16.41
CA ALA A 305 21.44 -6.15 -17.07
C ALA A 305 20.38 -5.29 -17.80
N LEU A 306 19.87 -4.24 -17.15
CA LEU A 306 18.83 -3.35 -17.68
C LEU A 306 19.26 -2.60 -18.95
N VAL A 307 20.55 -2.33 -19.15
CA VAL A 307 21.07 -1.77 -20.41
C VAL A 307 20.70 -2.67 -21.60
N THR A 308 20.65 -4.00 -21.40
CA THR A 308 20.28 -4.94 -22.47
C THR A 308 18.81 -5.35 -22.43
N THR A 309 18.18 -5.39 -21.26
CA THR A 309 16.84 -5.97 -21.08
C THR A 309 15.71 -4.95 -20.92
N LEU A 310 15.99 -3.64 -20.88
CA LEU A 310 14.93 -2.63 -20.75
C LEU A 310 13.97 -2.71 -21.95
N PRO A 311 12.64 -2.79 -21.73
CA PRO A 311 11.66 -2.86 -22.82
C PRO A 311 11.72 -1.66 -23.76
N GLU A 312 11.59 -1.89 -25.07
CA GLU A 312 11.64 -0.85 -26.11
C GLU A 312 10.60 0.25 -25.91
N ALA A 313 9.39 -0.11 -25.46
CA ALA A 313 8.32 0.85 -25.15
C ALA A 313 8.69 1.87 -24.06
N LEU A 314 9.71 1.59 -23.22
CA LEU A 314 10.26 2.56 -22.25
C LEU A 314 11.41 3.39 -22.82
N ARG A 315 11.93 3.04 -24.00
CA ARG A 315 13.01 3.75 -24.71
C ARG A 315 12.47 4.69 -25.79
N ASP A 316 11.38 4.32 -26.44
CA ASP A 316 10.75 5.09 -27.50
C ASP A 316 9.67 6.06 -26.97
N ASP A 317 8.82 6.53 -27.87
CA ASP A 317 7.73 7.48 -27.61
C ASP A 317 6.38 6.79 -27.34
N THR A 318 6.34 5.47 -27.10
CA THR A 318 5.10 4.70 -26.87
C THR A 318 4.18 5.32 -25.81
N PHE A 319 4.75 5.86 -24.73
CA PHE A 319 3.99 6.43 -23.61
C PHE A 319 3.91 7.97 -23.64
N GLN A 320 4.20 8.62 -24.76
CA GLN A 320 4.30 10.09 -24.84
C GLN A 320 2.98 10.77 -24.41
N GLU A 321 1.83 10.26 -24.83
CA GLU A 321 0.51 10.79 -24.46
C GLU A 321 0.27 10.71 -22.95
N VAL A 322 0.57 9.57 -22.34
CA VAL A 322 0.44 9.36 -20.89
C VAL A 322 1.37 10.30 -20.11
N MET A 323 2.58 10.54 -20.62
CA MET A 323 3.54 11.46 -20.01
C MET A 323 3.14 12.93 -20.10
N GLN A 324 2.26 13.32 -21.02
CA GLN A 324 1.71 14.69 -21.05
C GLN A 324 0.77 14.94 -19.88
N GLN A 325 0.09 13.90 -19.40
CA GLN A 325 -0.85 13.97 -18.28
C GLN A 325 -0.17 13.91 -16.91
N ASP A 326 0.97 13.23 -16.78
CA ASP A 326 1.76 13.14 -15.54
C ASP A 326 3.25 13.42 -15.78
N SER A 327 3.67 14.64 -15.44
CA SER A 327 5.06 15.11 -15.60
C SER A 327 6.07 14.32 -14.76
N SER A 328 5.65 13.68 -13.66
CA SER A 328 6.56 12.90 -12.82
C SER A 328 6.98 11.59 -13.48
N ILE A 329 6.12 10.98 -14.30
CA ILE A 329 6.47 9.78 -15.08
C ILE A 329 7.58 10.13 -16.08
N ARG A 330 7.45 11.28 -16.76
CA ARG A 330 8.47 11.79 -17.68
C ARG A 330 9.81 11.99 -16.98
N ALA A 331 9.81 12.64 -15.82
CA ALA A 331 11.03 12.89 -15.05
C ALA A 331 11.74 11.58 -14.64
N TRP A 332 11.00 10.60 -14.13
CA TRP A 332 11.60 9.31 -13.73
C TRP A 332 12.08 8.47 -14.91
N LEU A 333 11.41 8.54 -16.05
CA LEU A 333 11.84 7.84 -17.25
C LEU A 333 13.11 8.48 -17.84
N GLN A 334 13.20 9.80 -17.86
CA GLN A 334 14.42 10.51 -18.24
C GLN A 334 15.58 10.16 -17.30
N GLN A 335 15.34 10.15 -15.98
CA GLN A 335 16.34 9.70 -15.01
C GLN A 335 16.80 8.27 -15.29
N LEU A 336 15.88 7.34 -15.55
CA LEU A 336 16.20 5.96 -15.87
C LEU A 336 17.07 5.86 -17.14
N ARG A 337 16.69 6.55 -18.23
CA ARG A 337 17.44 6.57 -19.48
C ARG A 337 18.85 7.11 -19.27
N ASN A 338 18.99 8.26 -18.61
CA ASN A 338 20.30 8.86 -18.30
C ASN A 338 21.18 7.96 -17.41
N THR A 339 20.56 7.22 -16.48
CA THR A 339 21.29 6.28 -15.60
C THR A 339 21.81 5.08 -16.38
N LEU A 340 21.12 4.67 -17.44
CA LEU A 340 21.50 3.55 -18.30
C LEU A 340 22.44 3.96 -19.45
N ASP A 341 22.56 5.26 -19.74
CA ASP A 341 23.44 5.74 -20.80
C ASP A 341 24.92 5.54 -20.41
N PRO A 342 25.71 4.83 -21.25
CA PRO A 342 27.10 4.51 -20.94
C PRO A 342 28.01 5.75 -20.84
N ALA A 343 27.62 6.88 -21.43
CA ALA A 343 28.37 8.15 -21.37
C ALA A 343 28.30 8.84 -19.99
N GLY A 344 27.22 8.64 -19.21
CA GLY A 344 27.06 9.24 -17.88
C GLY A 344 27.90 8.57 -16.79
N SER A 345 28.26 7.29 -16.99
CA SER A 345 29.02 6.50 -16.02
C SER A 345 30.49 6.93 -15.88
N GLN A 346 31.02 7.69 -16.85
CA GLN A 346 32.41 8.19 -16.82
C GLN A 346 32.59 9.44 -15.94
N LEU A 347 31.54 10.24 -15.74
CA LEU A 347 31.63 11.51 -14.99
C LEU A 347 31.56 11.32 -13.46
N GLN A 348 30.99 10.22 -12.96
CA GLN A 348 30.90 9.95 -11.51
C GLN A 348 32.11 9.17 -10.93
N GLN A 349 32.95 8.56 -11.77
CA GLN A 349 34.20 7.93 -11.30
C GLN A 349 35.39 8.90 -11.20
N GLN A 350 35.26 10.14 -11.66
CA GLN A 350 36.33 11.15 -11.61
C GLN A 350 36.32 12.06 -10.35
N GLN A 351 35.44 11.82 -9.37
CA GLN A 351 35.37 12.64 -8.14
C GLN A 351 35.76 11.90 -6.84
N GLN A 352 36.47 10.78 -6.93
CA GLN A 352 37.24 10.26 -5.79
C GLN A 352 38.72 10.59 -5.99
N PRO A 353 39.34 11.40 -5.12
CA PRO A 353 40.78 11.60 -5.17
C PRO A 353 41.48 10.31 -4.69
N ASN A 354 42.36 9.79 -5.55
CA ASN A 354 43.44 8.86 -5.27
C ASN A 354 43.09 7.43 -4.81
N ALA A 355 42.59 6.62 -5.74
CA ALA A 355 42.69 5.15 -5.67
C ALA A 355 44.11 4.60 -6.00
N SER A 356 45.09 5.46 -6.30
CA SER A 356 46.47 5.05 -6.60
C SER A 356 47.33 4.78 -5.36
N ALA A 357 46.91 5.21 -4.16
CA ALA A 357 47.66 4.97 -2.92
C ALA A 357 47.38 3.57 -2.32
N ALA A 358 46.16 3.04 -2.46
CA ALA A 358 45.79 1.73 -1.91
C ALA A 358 46.42 0.56 -2.69
N ALA A 359 46.60 0.71 -4.01
CA ALA A 359 47.27 -0.28 -4.85
C ALA A 359 48.78 -0.38 -4.60
N ALA A 360 49.42 0.73 -4.21
CA ALA A 360 50.85 0.76 -3.88
C ALA A 360 51.17 0.06 -2.54
N VAL A 361 50.26 0.11 -1.56
CA VAL A 361 50.43 -0.56 -0.26
C VAL A 361 50.24 -2.08 -0.37
N ALA A 362 49.32 -2.54 -1.23
CA ALA A 362 49.12 -3.97 -1.47
C ALA A 362 50.29 -4.63 -2.24
N ALA A 363 50.98 -3.89 -3.10
CA ALA A 363 52.15 -4.39 -3.83
C ALA A 363 53.43 -4.44 -2.98
N ALA A 364 53.55 -3.60 -1.95
CA ALA A 364 54.73 -3.56 -1.08
C ALA A 364 54.78 -4.71 -0.06
N VAL A 365 53.64 -5.30 0.31
CA VAL A 365 53.58 -6.41 1.29
C VAL A 365 53.95 -7.77 0.67
N ASN A 366 53.83 -7.93 -0.65
CA ASN A 366 54.11 -9.21 -1.32
C ASN A 366 55.57 -9.39 -1.79
N ASN A 367 56.43 -8.38 -1.69
CA ASN A 367 57.81 -8.43 -2.20
C ASN A 367 58.90 -8.47 -1.11
N ALA A 368 58.54 -8.61 0.16
CA ALA A 368 59.51 -8.74 1.25
C ALA A 368 59.43 -10.14 1.87
N LEU A 369 60.03 -11.15 1.21
CA LEU A 369 60.55 -12.38 1.82
C LEU A 369 61.42 -13.14 0.81
N PRO A 370 62.76 -13.11 0.92
CA PRO A 370 63.63 -14.09 0.29
C PRO A 370 63.84 -15.29 1.22
N GLY A 371 63.84 -16.49 0.63
CA GLY A 371 63.95 -17.75 1.36
C GLY A 371 65.33 -18.09 1.91
N SER A 372 65.35 -19.06 2.81
CA SER A 372 66.41 -20.02 3.18
C SER A 372 65.84 -20.79 4.38
N GLY A 373 65.80 -22.11 4.48
CA GLY A 373 66.78 -23.11 4.08
C GLY A 373 67.23 -23.82 5.36
N LEU A 374 67.00 -25.15 5.44
CA LEU A 374 67.63 -26.12 6.33
C LEU A 374 67.25 -26.06 7.84
N TYR A 375 66.75 -27.16 8.39
CA TYR A 375 67.51 -28.03 9.31
C TYR A 375 66.73 -29.31 9.63
N SER A 376 67.47 -30.42 9.58
CA SER A 376 67.19 -31.77 10.02
C SER A 376 67.13 -31.93 11.55
N ALA A 377 66.42 -32.95 12.03
CA ALA A 377 66.90 -34.00 12.98
C ALA A 377 65.82 -34.40 14.02
N SER A 378 65.66 -35.73 14.18
CA SER A 378 65.47 -36.54 15.41
C SER A 378 64.45 -36.06 16.46
N SER A 379 63.51 -36.86 16.99
CA SER A 379 63.49 -38.28 17.35
C SER A 379 62.04 -38.77 17.46
#